data_AF-A0AAZ1X8J0-F1
#
_entry.id   AF-A0AAZ1X8J0-F1
#
_cell.length_a   1.000
_cell.length_b   1.000
_cell.length_c   1.000
_cell.angle_alpha   90.00
_cell.angle_beta   90.00
_cell.angle_gamma   90.00
#
_symmetry.space_group_name_H-M   'P 1'
#
loop_
_entity.id
_entity.type
_entity.pdbx_description
1 polymer ?
#
loop_
_entity_poly.entity_id
_entity_poly.type
_entity_poly.pdbx_seq_one_letter_code
_entity_poly.pdbx_strand_id
1 'polypeptide(L)'
;MGVSTLKKMIDYLCLCEEVKVEKTGIIIDGAALYYCLYYNSDPKLDQRCGGDYPGFKDEVCNFFKTLQDCEVTPYIILDGGSDPDKHKTVVSRLGNRLEKAKAVAKTEPNAVPKGCNVLPPLVKDVFIEILKEKGIEFKQCLGEADPEVFSAANQKQCPVLATDTDFCIYDVDKGFLHLDNFEWKRKKDGKIPAKLYTRSKFCEHFKLDPALMPVFASIAGNDYSRLEDRGRFARESSSSGEYSIKRLDGMLSFLSKVNLDGLNDSQKRERALSHIFYQLSHHVGKKENETFKLAIQKYVEPEETSFNLPLWMHENMMGGELTTFVTSVVDQKTMMLTPVVEDFSQHSSYTAAYRIRQYFYGLLIGGQMCTEYDRDHKIDVQPLLPKVSSDEQKQLELQRLHKAPEGLRRRVFEEALQVQTSALENIPDQLKLPVCVTVFWFKRLQHHPKPETVHCLHALLLGFMFNPNSPEDEFEKKMKALKDEGVNNWQPRVAHAFSQWLCCMRQSLHLNQLLCSPLPKPQCARLYCGPLLHRLADEDTIEEVQKTLRGEKKELYENLKTACNPSSGEGSSQSLMSAAPSNEKGSQQVQKRKREEEQRDSKQKKTDY
;
A
#
# COMPACT_ATOMS: atom_id res chain seq x y z
N MET A 1 8.28 2.70 -11.99
CA MET A 1 7.50 2.75 -13.23
C MET A 1 8.39 3.40 -14.26
N GLY A 2 7.83 4.02 -15.30
CA GLY A 2 8.59 4.81 -16.26
C GLY A 2 9.30 4.01 -17.35
N VAL A 3 10.31 4.63 -17.96
CA VAL A 3 10.99 4.10 -19.15
C VAL A 3 11.86 2.89 -18.80
N SER A 4 11.39 1.69 -19.18
CA SER A 4 12.08 0.43 -18.91
C SER A 4 13.53 0.45 -19.42
N THR A 5 14.46 -0.01 -18.58
CA THR A 5 15.92 -0.09 -18.85
C THR A 5 16.66 1.26 -18.94
N LEU A 6 15.98 2.41 -18.82
CA LEU A 6 16.64 3.73 -18.84
C LEU A 6 17.68 3.89 -17.71
N LYS A 7 17.34 3.49 -16.48
CA LYS A 7 18.31 3.50 -15.36
C LYS A 7 19.58 2.71 -15.69
N LYS A 8 19.43 1.50 -16.23
CA LYS A 8 20.58 0.65 -16.59
C LYS A 8 21.46 1.33 -17.65
N MET A 9 20.85 2.00 -18.62
CA MET A 9 21.57 2.76 -19.64
C MET A 9 22.35 3.94 -19.02
N ILE A 10 21.71 4.71 -18.13
CA ILE A 10 22.34 5.82 -17.39
C ILE A 10 23.53 5.32 -16.56
N ASP A 11 23.35 4.22 -15.83
CA ASP A 11 24.40 3.60 -15.01
C ASP A 11 25.55 3.09 -15.89
N TYR A 12 25.26 2.40 -17.01
CA TYR A 12 26.25 1.87 -17.95
C TYR A 12 27.10 2.98 -18.59
N LEU A 13 26.47 4.10 -18.95
CA LEU A 13 27.13 5.25 -19.56
C LEU A 13 27.75 6.22 -18.54
N CYS A 14 27.63 5.94 -17.24
CA CYS A 14 28.13 6.78 -16.16
C CYS A 14 27.65 8.25 -16.26
N LEU A 15 26.37 8.45 -16.61
CA LEU A 15 25.79 9.79 -16.82
C LEU A 15 25.40 10.51 -15.52
N CYS A 16 25.64 9.89 -14.36
CA CYS A 16 25.43 10.51 -13.06
C CYS A 16 26.73 11.07 -12.50
N GLU A 17 26.64 12.20 -11.81
CA GLU A 17 27.74 12.78 -11.06
C GLU A 17 27.79 12.24 -9.63
N GLU A 18 28.98 11.92 -9.13
CA GLU A 18 29.16 11.60 -7.71
C GLU A 18 29.06 12.88 -6.88
N VAL A 19 28.13 12.91 -5.94
CA VAL A 19 27.87 14.06 -5.07
C VAL A 19 27.91 13.66 -3.60
N LYS A 20 28.11 14.64 -2.73
CA LYS A 20 28.03 14.50 -1.28
C LYS A 20 26.93 15.42 -0.77
N VAL A 21 25.83 14.83 -0.33
CA VAL A 21 24.62 15.56 0.05
C VAL A 21 24.72 15.98 1.51
N GLU A 22 24.63 17.28 1.76
CA GLU A 22 24.59 17.95 3.07
C GLU A 22 23.93 19.33 2.91
N LYS A 23 23.39 19.91 3.98
CA LYS A 23 22.97 21.33 4.05
C LYS A 23 22.02 21.77 2.92
N THR A 24 21.06 20.93 2.56
CA THR A 24 20.13 21.17 1.45
C THR A 24 18.74 20.64 1.76
N GLY A 25 17.71 21.19 1.10
CA GLY A 25 16.41 20.54 1.01
C GLY A 25 16.42 19.40 -0.01
N ILE A 26 15.54 18.41 0.16
CA ILE A 26 15.30 17.33 -0.81
C ILE A 26 13.80 17.03 -0.84
N ILE A 27 13.22 16.92 -2.03
CA ILE A 27 11.86 16.37 -2.20
C ILE A 27 11.97 14.86 -2.36
N ILE A 28 11.21 14.10 -1.58
CA ILE A 28 11.29 12.64 -1.56
C ILE A 28 9.95 12.03 -1.94
N ASP A 29 9.98 11.12 -2.92
CA ASP A 29 8.87 10.20 -3.16
C ASP A 29 8.75 9.25 -1.95
N GLY A 30 7.74 9.50 -1.13
CA GLY A 30 7.50 8.79 0.11
C GLY A 30 7.15 7.32 -0.12
N ALA A 31 6.45 7.00 -1.21
CA ALA A 31 6.12 5.62 -1.54
C ALA A 31 7.38 4.83 -1.82
N ALA A 32 8.21 5.32 -2.76
CA ALA A 32 9.49 4.69 -3.04
C ALA A 32 10.39 4.59 -1.80
N LEU A 33 10.40 5.62 -0.93
CA LEU A 33 11.22 5.64 0.28
C LEU A 33 10.83 4.52 1.26
N TYR A 34 9.56 4.40 1.68
CA TYR A 34 9.21 3.38 2.67
C TYR A 34 9.36 1.95 2.13
N TYR A 35 9.14 1.75 0.81
CA TYR A 35 9.43 0.46 0.17
C TYR A 35 10.93 0.16 0.21
N CYS A 36 11.78 1.15 -0.11
CA CYS A 36 13.23 1.02 -0.07
C CYS A 36 13.73 0.71 1.35
N LEU A 37 13.33 1.49 2.34
CA LEU A 37 13.75 1.31 3.73
C LEU A 37 13.33 -0.06 4.28
N TYR A 38 12.09 -0.50 3.99
CA TYR A 38 11.63 -1.82 4.46
C TYR A 38 12.43 -2.95 3.82
N TYR A 39 12.53 -2.96 2.49
CA TYR A 39 13.12 -4.09 1.75
C TYR A 39 14.64 -4.13 1.82
N ASN A 40 15.31 -2.98 1.97
CA ASN A 40 16.76 -2.86 1.99
C ASN A 40 17.33 -2.70 3.41
N SER A 41 16.48 -2.83 4.44
CA SER A 41 16.90 -2.94 5.84
C SER A 41 17.99 -4.01 6.03
N ASP A 42 18.85 -3.72 7.01
CA ASP A 42 19.91 -4.60 7.49
C ASP A 42 20.03 -4.39 9.02
N PRO A 43 19.67 -5.38 9.86
CA PRO A 43 19.17 -6.71 9.49
C PRO A 43 17.84 -6.67 8.71
N LYS A 44 17.56 -7.74 7.97
CA LYS A 44 16.32 -7.83 7.16
C LYS A 44 15.08 -7.86 8.03
N LEU A 45 14.15 -6.95 7.76
CA LEU A 45 12.83 -6.95 8.40
C LEU A 45 11.96 -8.11 7.88
N ASP A 46 11.20 -8.69 8.80
CA ASP A 46 10.32 -9.83 8.50
C ASP A 46 9.24 -9.45 7.47
N GLN A 47 8.99 -10.33 6.52
CA GLN A 47 7.89 -10.20 5.55
C GLN A 47 6.93 -11.38 5.62
N ARG A 48 7.29 -12.43 6.36
CA ARG A 48 6.58 -13.71 6.35
C ARG A 48 5.56 -13.82 7.49
N CYS A 49 5.85 -13.17 8.61
CA CYS A 49 5.05 -13.21 9.83
C CYS A 49 4.19 -11.95 9.98
N GLY A 50 3.78 -11.31 8.88
CA GLY A 50 2.92 -10.12 8.93
C GLY A 50 3.63 -8.80 9.24
N GLY A 51 4.97 -8.80 9.37
CA GLY A 51 5.81 -7.61 9.44
C GLY A 51 6.48 -7.36 10.79
N ASP A 52 7.65 -6.70 10.76
CA ASP A 52 8.35 -6.18 11.93
C ASP A 52 8.24 -4.64 11.98
N TYR A 53 7.11 -4.14 12.49
CA TYR A 53 6.83 -2.72 12.56
C TYR A 53 7.73 -1.94 13.57
N PRO A 54 8.11 -2.50 14.74
CA PRO A 54 9.11 -1.87 15.59
C PRO A 54 10.47 -1.71 14.88
N GLY A 55 10.98 -2.77 14.25
CA GLY A 55 12.24 -2.71 13.51
C GLY A 55 12.17 -1.72 12.33
N PHE A 56 11.03 -1.66 11.63
CA PHE A 56 10.80 -0.65 10.60
C PHE A 56 10.82 0.78 11.14
N LYS A 57 10.23 1.01 12.33
CA LYS A 57 10.29 2.32 13.00
C LYS A 57 11.73 2.73 13.28
N ASP A 58 12.57 1.81 13.75
CA ASP A 58 13.99 2.08 14.00
C ASP A 58 14.72 2.46 12.70
N GLU A 59 14.53 1.72 11.61
CA GLU A 59 15.15 1.99 10.31
C GLU A 59 14.76 3.38 9.76
N VAL A 60 13.47 3.72 9.80
CA VAL A 60 12.96 5.04 9.37
C VAL A 60 13.52 6.16 10.27
N CYS A 61 13.56 5.94 11.58
CA CYS A 61 14.12 6.91 12.52
C CYS A 61 15.61 7.16 12.26
N ASN A 62 16.38 6.11 11.95
CA ASN A 62 17.79 6.20 11.62
C ASN A 62 18.03 6.94 10.29
N PHE A 63 17.18 6.70 9.28
CA PHE A 63 17.22 7.45 8.03
C PHE A 63 17.05 8.95 8.27
N PHE A 64 16.00 9.37 8.97
CA PHE A 64 15.75 10.79 9.24
C PHE A 64 16.78 11.41 10.18
N LYS A 65 17.29 10.66 11.16
CA LYS A 65 18.42 11.11 11.98
C LYS A 65 19.67 11.37 11.14
N THR A 66 19.95 10.50 10.17
CA THR A 66 21.07 10.69 9.25
C THR A 66 20.91 11.96 8.43
N LEU A 67 19.71 12.23 7.89
CA LEU A 67 19.43 13.47 7.18
C LEU A 67 19.63 14.70 8.08
N GLN A 68 19.08 14.66 9.30
CA GLN A 68 19.22 15.72 10.29
C GLN A 68 20.69 16.01 10.62
N ASP A 69 21.49 14.98 10.88
CA ASP A 69 22.91 15.12 11.17
C ASP A 69 23.72 15.68 9.99
N CYS A 70 23.19 15.58 8.76
CA CYS A 70 23.78 16.14 7.55
C CYS A 70 23.15 17.49 7.18
N GLU A 71 22.32 18.05 8.05
CA GLU A 71 21.57 19.30 7.82
C GLU A 71 20.71 19.24 6.53
N VAL A 72 20.20 18.05 6.19
CA VAL A 72 19.32 17.84 5.05
C VAL A 72 17.87 17.95 5.50
N THR A 73 17.09 18.82 4.87
CA THR A 73 15.65 18.99 5.15
C THR A 73 14.82 18.16 4.17
N PRO A 74 14.17 17.06 4.64
CA PRO A 74 13.30 16.26 3.79
C PRO A 74 11.90 16.85 3.67
N TYR A 75 11.33 16.82 2.46
CA TYR A 75 9.92 17.06 2.19
C TYR A 75 9.33 15.81 1.53
N ILE A 76 8.40 15.15 2.21
CA ILE A 76 7.88 13.85 1.76
C ILE A 76 6.57 14.04 1.00
N ILE A 77 6.46 13.45 -0.20
CA ILE A 77 5.21 13.43 -0.95
C ILE A 77 4.78 11.98 -1.18
N LEU A 78 3.56 11.64 -0.77
CA LEU A 78 3.04 10.27 -0.80
C LEU A 78 1.99 10.09 -1.90
N ASP A 79 1.99 8.90 -2.51
CA ASP A 79 0.99 8.47 -3.50
C ASP A 79 -0.41 8.32 -2.93
N GLY A 80 -1.38 8.87 -3.66
CA GLY A 80 -2.81 8.82 -3.40
C GLY A 80 -3.53 7.62 -3.99
N GLY A 81 -4.72 7.86 -4.53
CA GLY A 81 -5.48 6.89 -5.32
C GLY A 81 -4.88 6.73 -6.72
N SER A 82 -5.09 5.56 -7.33
CA SER A 82 -4.65 5.32 -8.69
C SER A 82 -5.60 5.94 -9.72
N ASP A 83 -5.04 6.54 -10.75
CA ASP A 83 -5.76 7.02 -11.94
C ASP A 83 -6.62 5.87 -12.54
N PRO A 84 -7.90 6.10 -12.89
CA PRO A 84 -8.74 5.12 -13.58
C PRO A 84 -8.08 4.45 -14.79
N ASP A 85 -7.27 5.19 -15.55
CA ASP A 85 -6.59 4.68 -16.75
C ASP A 85 -5.53 3.60 -16.42
N LYS A 86 -5.06 3.55 -15.17
CA LYS A 86 -4.08 2.55 -14.69
C LYS A 86 -4.72 1.28 -14.14
N HIS A 87 -6.03 1.08 -14.25
CA HIS A 87 -6.71 -0.11 -13.72
C HIS A 87 -6.05 -1.44 -14.13
N LYS A 88 -5.72 -1.60 -15.42
CA LYS A 88 -5.02 -2.81 -15.93
C LYS A 88 -3.67 -3.05 -15.24
N THR A 89 -2.91 -1.98 -15.07
CA THR A 89 -1.60 -1.99 -14.41
C THR A 89 -1.73 -2.33 -12.93
N VAL A 90 -2.74 -1.79 -12.24
CA VAL A 90 -3.03 -2.10 -10.84
C VAL A 90 -3.40 -3.58 -10.66
N VAL A 91 -4.25 -4.14 -11.53
CA VAL A 91 -4.61 -5.57 -11.51
C VAL A 91 -3.39 -6.46 -11.79
N SER A 92 -2.53 -6.10 -12.74
CA SER A 92 -1.28 -6.83 -13.01
C SER A 92 -0.33 -6.79 -11.81
N ARG A 93 -0.17 -5.63 -11.16
CA ARG A 93 0.64 -5.48 -9.95
C ARG A 93 0.08 -6.29 -8.79
N LEU A 94 -1.24 -6.35 -8.65
CA LEU A 94 -1.92 -7.18 -7.67
C LEU A 94 -1.56 -8.66 -7.85
N GLY A 95 -1.67 -9.17 -9.09
CA GLY A 95 -1.26 -10.53 -9.44
C GLY A 95 0.21 -10.81 -9.13
N ASN A 96 1.12 -9.89 -9.48
CA ASN A 96 2.54 -10.04 -9.17
C ASN A 96 2.82 -10.05 -7.65
N ARG A 97 2.13 -9.21 -6.87
CA ARG A 97 2.25 -9.21 -5.41
C ARG A 97 1.71 -10.51 -4.80
N LEU A 98 0.62 -11.03 -5.35
CA LEU A 98 0.05 -12.31 -4.93
C LEU A 98 1.03 -13.48 -5.15
N GLU A 99 1.67 -13.56 -6.33
CA GLU A 99 2.66 -14.61 -6.59
C GLU A 99 3.89 -14.49 -5.67
N LYS A 100 4.33 -13.27 -5.36
CA LYS A 100 5.40 -13.06 -4.36
C LYS A 100 4.96 -13.50 -2.97
N ALA A 101 3.75 -13.17 -2.53
CA ALA A 101 3.22 -13.61 -1.23
C ALA A 101 3.12 -15.13 -1.12
N LYS A 102 2.65 -15.80 -2.19
CA LYS A 102 2.65 -17.28 -2.27
C LYS A 102 4.06 -17.86 -2.19
N ALA A 103 5.04 -17.24 -2.85
CA ALA A 103 6.42 -17.68 -2.79
C ALA A 103 6.98 -17.57 -1.36
N VAL A 104 6.82 -16.40 -0.72
CA VAL A 104 7.28 -16.14 0.65
C VAL A 104 6.63 -17.08 1.66
N ALA A 105 5.34 -17.40 1.51
CA ALA A 105 4.64 -18.34 2.40
C ALA A 105 5.22 -19.76 2.33
N LYS A 106 5.66 -20.20 1.13
CA LYS A 106 6.14 -21.56 0.86
C LYS A 106 7.62 -21.76 1.15
N THR A 107 8.42 -20.70 1.22
CA THR A 107 9.87 -20.80 1.40
C THR A 107 10.26 -21.05 2.84
N GLU A 108 11.35 -21.79 3.06
CA GLU A 108 11.97 -21.97 4.38
C GLU A 108 12.30 -20.60 5.02
N PRO A 109 12.27 -20.46 6.37
CA PRO A 109 12.42 -19.18 7.08
C PRO A 109 13.64 -18.34 6.67
N ASN A 110 14.72 -18.98 6.21
CA ASN A 110 15.98 -18.34 5.84
C ASN A 110 16.26 -18.31 4.32
N ALA A 111 15.27 -18.67 3.50
CA ALA A 111 15.43 -18.84 2.06
C ALA A 111 14.43 -17.99 1.25
N VAL A 112 14.13 -16.77 1.71
CA VAL A 112 13.29 -15.85 0.92
C VAL A 112 13.93 -15.71 -0.47
N PRO A 113 13.22 -16.06 -1.56
CA PRO A 113 13.80 -16.06 -2.89
C PRO A 113 14.26 -14.64 -3.23
N LYS A 114 15.47 -14.52 -3.77
CA LYS A 114 16.02 -13.23 -4.20
C LYS A 114 15.04 -12.54 -5.16
N GLY A 115 14.55 -11.36 -4.79
CA GLY A 115 13.58 -10.58 -5.57
C GLY A 115 12.10 -10.78 -5.22
N CYS A 116 11.77 -11.68 -4.28
CA CYS A 116 10.42 -11.90 -3.76
C CYS A 116 10.18 -11.09 -2.48
N ASN A 117 9.94 -9.78 -2.64
CA ASN A 117 9.55 -8.91 -1.54
C ASN A 117 8.04 -8.64 -1.50
N VAL A 118 7.47 -8.62 -0.30
CA VAL A 118 6.07 -8.32 0.04
C VAL A 118 6.06 -7.29 1.17
N LEU A 119 5.37 -6.17 0.98
CA LEU A 119 5.26 -5.14 2.00
C LEU A 119 4.14 -5.49 2.98
N PRO A 120 4.41 -5.52 4.29
CA PRO A 120 3.37 -5.74 5.27
C PRO A 120 2.30 -4.63 5.28
N PRO A 121 1.05 -4.96 5.67
CA PRO A 121 -0.11 -4.10 5.42
C PRO A 121 -0.09 -2.76 6.15
N LEU A 122 0.58 -2.63 7.30
CA LEU A 122 0.59 -1.38 8.10
C LEU A 122 1.85 -0.52 7.88
N VAL A 123 2.74 -0.86 6.93
CA VAL A 123 4.00 -0.12 6.73
C VAL A 123 3.76 1.35 6.41
N LYS A 124 2.79 1.66 5.53
CA LYS A 124 2.44 3.05 5.20
C LYS A 124 1.90 3.80 6.42
N ASP A 125 1.05 3.15 7.21
CA ASP A 125 0.47 3.74 8.43
C ASP A 125 1.57 4.05 9.47
N VAL A 126 2.50 3.13 9.69
CA VAL A 126 3.67 3.32 10.57
C VAL A 126 4.59 4.43 10.05
N PHE A 127 4.81 4.50 8.73
CA PHE A 127 5.61 5.55 8.14
C PHE A 127 5.00 6.93 8.39
N ILE A 128 3.71 7.12 8.13
CA ILE A 128 2.98 8.38 8.40
C ILE A 128 2.98 8.72 9.88
N GLU A 129 2.80 7.74 10.76
CA GLU A 129 2.91 7.91 12.23
C GLU A 129 4.26 8.53 12.60
N ILE A 130 5.37 8.00 12.07
CA ILE A 130 6.72 8.48 12.37
C ILE A 130 6.97 9.89 11.81
N LEU A 131 6.47 10.19 10.59
CA LEU A 131 6.57 11.54 10.01
C LEU A 131 5.93 12.57 10.94
N LYS A 132 4.73 12.27 11.46
CA LYS A 132 4.02 13.14 12.40
C LYS A 132 4.75 13.26 13.73
N GLU A 133 5.16 12.14 14.33
CA GLU A 133 5.89 12.12 15.60
C GLU A 133 7.19 12.95 15.55
N LYS A 134 7.88 12.95 14.40
CA LYS A 134 9.14 13.69 14.20
C LYS A 134 8.96 15.10 13.66
N GLY A 135 7.74 15.52 13.33
CA GLY A 135 7.48 16.81 12.70
C GLY A 135 8.11 16.96 11.31
N ILE A 136 8.23 15.86 10.55
CA ILE A 136 8.71 15.89 9.16
C ILE A 136 7.58 16.38 8.26
N GLU A 137 7.84 17.42 7.44
CA GLU A 137 6.86 17.94 6.49
C GLU A 137 6.52 16.89 5.44
N PHE A 138 5.22 16.61 5.28
CA PHE A 138 4.74 15.71 4.23
C PHE A 138 3.38 16.13 3.68
N LYS A 139 3.12 15.72 2.43
CA LYS A 139 1.82 15.84 1.76
C LYS A 139 1.43 14.50 1.16
N GLN A 140 0.20 14.09 1.39
CA GLN A 140 -0.39 12.92 0.75
C GLN A 140 -1.23 13.37 -0.46
N CYS A 141 -0.83 12.97 -1.66
CA CYS A 141 -1.55 13.31 -2.89
C CYS A 141 -2.92 12.63 -2.93
N LEU A 142 -3.84 13.20 -3.71
CA LEU A 142 -5.13 12.56 -4.02
C LEU A 142 -4.98 11.51 -5.14
N GLY A 143 -4.13 11.81 -6.12
CA GLY A 143 -3.74 10.95 -7.23
C GLY A 143 -2.27 10.51 -7.12
N GLU A 144 -1.58 10.42 -8.25
CA GLU A 144 -0.16 10.06 -8.30
C GLU A 144 0.74 11.15 -7.70
N ALA A 145 1.83 10.74 -7.04
CA ALA A 145 2.77 11.67 -6.42
C ALA A 145 3.72 12.33 -7.43
N ASP A 146 4.04 11.67 -8.55
CA ASP A 146 5.11 12.11 -9.46
C ASP A 146 4.97 13.57 -9.95
N PRO A 147 3.79 14.02 -10.45
CA PRO A 147 3.51 15.43 -10.75
C PRO A 147 3.86 16.41 -9.63
N GLU A 148 3.43 16.09 -8.41
CA GLU A 148 3.59 16.94 -7.24
C GLU A 148 5.04 16.95 -6.77
N VAL A 149 5.70 15.79 -6.78
CA VAL A 149 7.15 15.66 -6.48
C VAL A 149 7.95 16.54 -7.42
N PHE A 150 7.68 16.46 -8.73
CA PHE A 150 8.31 17.30 -9.74
C PHE A 150 8.06 18.80 -9.49
N SER A 151 6.79 19.20 -9.33
CA SER A 151 6.41 20.59 -9.13
C SER A 151 7.02 21.17 -7.86
N ALA A 152 6.95 20.45 -6.74
CA ALA A 152 7.53 20.86 -5.46
C ALA A 152 9.06 20.98 -5.53
N ALA A 153 9.74 20.10 -6.29
CA ALA A 153 11.19 20.14 -6.44
C ALA A 153 11.67 21.42 -7.13
N ASN A 154 11.01 21.79 -8.23
CA ASN A 154 11.33 23.03 -8.94
C ASN A 154 10.92 24.27 -8.15
N GLN A 155 9.76 24.27 -7.47
CA GLN A 155 9.34 25.38 -6.62
C GLN A 155 10.29 25.62 -5.44
N LYS A 156 10.70 24.55 -4.74
CA LYS A 156 11.61 24.63 -3.59
C LYS A 156 13.09 24.63 -3.98
N GLN A 157 13.40 24.55 -5.28
CA GLN A 157 14.78 24.45 -5.78
C GLN A 157 15.57 23.33 -5.09
N CYS A 158 14.97 22.14 -5.01
CA CYS A 158 15.52 20.95 -4.34
C CYS A 158 15.67 19.79 -5.33
N PRO A 159 16.68 18.90 -5.19
CA PRO A 159 16.71 17.67 -5.96
C PRO A 159 15.58 16.72 -5.54
N VAL A 160 15.20 15.83 -6.45
CA VAL A 160 14.26 14.74 -6.17
C VAL A 160 15.01 13.49 -5.71
N LEU A 161 14.55 12.83 -4.66
CA LEU A 161 14.98 11.50 -4.24
C LEU A 161 13.83 10.50 -4.47
N ALA A 162 13.99 9.61 -5.43
CA ALA A 162 12.97 8.60 -5.79
C ALA A 162 13.61 7.35 -6.42
N THR A 163 12.76 6.38 -6.81
CA THR A 163 13.17 5.20 -7.59
C THR A 163 12.66 5.28 -9.03
N ASP A 164 11.69 6.16 -9.32
CA ASP A 164 11.08 6.22 -10.64
C ASP A 164 11.99 6.87 -11.68
N THR A 165 12.13 6.22 -12.83
CA THR A 165 12.91 6.76 -13.96
C THR A 165 12.18 7.85 -14.71
N ASP A 166 10.88 8.08 -14.44
CA ASP A 166 10.16 9.22 -14.99
C ASP A 166 10.76 10.57 -14.55
N PHE A 167 11.42 10.62 -13.38
CA PHE A 167 12.19 11.79 -12.95
C PHE A 167 13.46 12.05 -13.77
N CYS A 168 13.90 11.10 -14.61
CA CYS A 168 14.92 11.38 -15.62
C CYS A 168 14.35 12.13 -16.84
N ILE A 169 13.03 12.09 -17.04
CA ILE A 169 12.32 12.71 -18.17
C ILE A 169 11.84 14.11 -17.80
N TYR A 170 11.29 14.25 -16.58
CA TYR A 170 10.92 15.54 -16.00
C TYR A 170 12.11 16.51 -15.99
N ASP A 171 11.82 17.79 -16.16
CA ASP A 171 12.84 18.84 -16.18
C ASP A 171 13.15 19.34 -14.75
N VAL A 172 13.67 18.45 -13.92
CA VAL A 172 13.96 18.74 -12.50
C VAL A 172 15.20 19.62 -12.41
N ASP A 173 15.05 20.86 -11.93
CA ASP A 173 16.09 21.90 -11.97
C ASP A 173 17.38 21.50 -11.22
N LYS A 174 17.22 20.88 -10.05
CA LYS A 174 18.35 20.43 -9.22
C LYS A 174 18.73 18.97 -9.44
N GLY A 175 18.11 18.31 -10.40
CA GLY A 175 18.38 16.93 -10.76
C GLY A 175 17.73 15.90 -9.84
N PHE A 176 18.05 14.64 -10.15
CA PHE A 176 17.42 13.44 -9.62
C PHE A 176 18.46 12.54 -8.95
N LEU A 177 18.19 12.17 -7.70
CA LEU A 177 18.93 11.20 -6.90
C LEU A 177 18.13 9.90 -6.87
N HIS A 178 18.73 8.82 -7.38
CA HIS A 178 18.10 7.51 -7.27
C HIS A 178 18.33 6.90 -5.88
N LEU A 179 17.29 6.35 -5.24
CA LEU A 179 17.35 5.79 -3.89
C LEU A 179 18.44 4.70 -3.73
N ASP A 180 18.60 3.79 -4.69
CA ASP A 180 19.68 2.78 -4.67
C ASP A 180 21.10 3.37 -4.58
N ASN A 181 21.29 4.60 -5.06
CA ASN A 181 22.57 5.28 -5.05
C ASN A 181 22.68 6.27 -3.88
N PHE A 182 21.66 6.44 -3.03
CA PHE A 182 21.67 7.36 -1.91
C PHE A 182 22.14 6.65 -0.63
N GLU A 183 23.45 6.72 -0.38
CA GLU A 183 24.13 5.83 0.57
C GLU A 183 24.08 6.36 2.02
N TRP A 184 22.89 6.64 2.52
CA TRP A 184 22.69 7.26 3.83
C TRP A 184 23.36 6.50 5.00
N LYS A 185 23.41 5.16 4.95
CA LYS A 185 24.13 4.34 5.96
C LYS A 185 25.66 4.51 5.91
N ARG A 186 26.20 5.03 4.81
CA ARG A 186 27.63 5.31 4.62
C ARG A 186 27.97 6.80 4.83
N LYS A 187 27.09 7.54 5.51
CA LYS A 187 27.35 8.91 5.94
C LYS A 187 28.72 9.02 6.58
N LYS A 188 29.51 10.01 6.14
CA LYS A 188 30.81 10.34 6.73
C LYS A 188 30.98 11.85 6.77
N ASP A 189 31.50 12.39 7.87
CA ASP A 189 31.79 13.82 8.03
C ASP A 189 30.58 14.73 7.70
N GLY A 190 29.38 14.33 8.14
CA GLY A 190 28.14 15.08 7.89
C GLY A 190 27.61 15.01 6.44
N LYS A 191 28.15 14.11 5.62
CA LYS A 191 27.85 14.02 4.18
C LYS A 191 27.34 12.64 3.80
N ILE A 192 26.32 12.60 2.95
CA ILE A 192 25.77 11.37 2.37
C ILE A 192 26.30 11.21 0.94
N PRO A 193 27.08 10.16 0.63
CA PRO A 193 27.46 9.84 -0.74
C PRO A 193 26.22 9.55 -1.59
N ALA A 194 26.12 10.16 -2.76
CA ALA A 194 25.05 9.89 -3.71
C ALA A 194 25.49 10.06 -5.18
N LYS A 195 24.59 9.69 -6.10
CA LYS A 195 24.75 9.94 -7.53
C LYS A 195 23.62 10.81 -8.07
N LEU A 196 23.98 11.95 -8.65
CA LEU A 196 23.06 12.94 -9.19
C LEU A 196 22.95 12.82 -10.71
N TYR A 197 21.75 12.56 -11.19
CA TYR A 197 21.38 12.66 -12.59
C TYR A 197 20.87 14.07 -12.91
N THR A 198 21.23 14.60 -14.08
CA THR A 198 20.62 15.82 -14.62
C THR A 198 20.22 15.59 -16.07
N ARG A 199 19.04 16.10 -16.44
CA ARG A 199 18.51 15.97 -17.82
C ARG A 199 19.44 16.63 -18.83
N SER A 200 20.06 17.75 -18.47
CA SER A 200 21.02 18.48 -19.31
C SER A 200 22.21 17.63 -19.73
N LYS A 201 22.87 16.93 -18.80
CA LYS A 201 24.01 16.04 -19.11
C LYS A 201 23.61 14.89 -20.04
N PHE A 202 22.41 14.34 -19.83
CA PHE A 202 21.88 13.30 -20.71
C PHE A 202 21.63 13.83 -22.12
N CYS A 203 20.95 14.97 -22.24
CA CYS A 203 20.68 15.64 -23.51
C CYS A 203 21.97 16.02 -24.25
N GLU A 204 22.98 16.54 -23.54
CA GLU A 204 24.29 16.87 -24.09
C GLU A 204 24.98 15.63 -24.67
N HIS A 205 25.01 14.52 -23.91
CA HIS A 205 25.62 13.26 -24.35
C HIS A 205 25.02 12.75 -25.66
N PHE A 206 23.68 12.78 -25.78
CA PHE A 206 22.97 12.30 -26.97
C PHE A 206 22.75 13.36 -28.04
N LYS A 207 23.21 14.60 -27.83
CA LYS A 207 22.91 15.76 -28.69
C LYS A 207 21.40 15.89 -28.95
N LEU A 208 20.61 15.64 -27.93
CA LEU A 208 19.15 15.65 -27.98
C LEU A 208 18.63 17.01 -27.51
N ASP A 209 17.74 17.62 -28.27
CA ASP A 209 17.01 18.80 -27.80
C ASP A 209 16.14 18.42 -26.58
N PRO A 210 16.27 19.12 -25.43
CA PRO A 210 15.54 18.78 -24.21
C PRO A 210 14.01 18.72 -24.38
N ALA A 211 13.45 19.48 -25.34
CA ALA A 211 12.02 19.44 -25.64
C ALA A 211 11.54 18.05 -26.13
N LEU A 212 12.46 17.22 -26.63
CA LEU A 212 12.16 15.86 -27.12
C LEU A 212 12.21 14.78 -26.05
N MET A 213 12.63 15.07 -24.81
CA MET A 213 12.68 14.07 -23.74
C MET A 213 11.32 13.38 -23.49
N PRO A 214 10.18 14.09 -23.45
CA PRO A 214 8.86 13.45 -23.38
C PRO A 214 8.52 12.57 -24.60
N VAL A 215 8.97 12.96 -25.79
CA VAL A 215 8.78 12.16 -27.02
C VAL A 215 9.60 10.88 -26.94
N PHE A 216 10.84 10.96 -26.49
CA PHE A 216 11.68 9.80 -26.24
C PHE A 216 11.01 8.84 -25.25
N ALA A 217 10.53 9.35 -24.12
CA ALA A 217 9.86 8.51 -23.12
C ALA A 217 8.63 7.78 -23.67
N SER A 218 7.77 8.50 -24.41
CA SER A 218 6.53 7.94 -24.95
C SER A 218 6.77 6.84 -25.99
N ILE A 219 7.79 6.96 -26.84
CA ILE A 219 8.13 5.93 -27.84
C ILE A 219 8.94 4.78 -27.24
N ALA A 220 9.84 5.08 -26.30
CA ALA A 220 10.67 4.10 -25.63
C ALA A 220 9.81 3.06 -24.88
N GLY A 221 8.71 3.51 -24.30
CA GLY A 221 7.79 2.68 -23.55
C GLY A 221 7.75 3.14 -22.10
N ASN A 222 6.73 3.92 -21.78
CA ASN A 222 6.42 4.35 -20.42
C ASN A 222 5.09 3.70 -19.95
N ASP A 223 4.52 4.21 -18.86
CA ASP A 223 3.26 3.70 -18.30
C ASP A 223 2.04 3.88 -19.23
N TYR A 224 2.13 4.74 -20.25
CA TYR A 224 0.99 5.19 -21.06
C TYR A 224 1.08 4.74 -22.53
N SER A 225 2.28 4.68 -23.11
CA SER A 225 2.48 4.36 -24.52
C SER A 225 3.80 3.62 -24.76
N ARG A 226 3.87 2.88 -25.87
CA ARG A 226 5.10 2.25 -26.37
C ARG A 226 5.02 2.09 -27.88
N LEU A 227 6.08 2.48 -28.59
CA LEU A 227 6.15 2.33 -30.04
C LEU A 227 6.61 0.92 -30.45
N GLU A 228 5.85 0.28 -31.33
CA GLU A 228 6.27 -0.96 -31.99
C GLU A 228 7.20 -0.64 -33.17
N ASP A 229 8.49 -0.91 -33.02
CA ASP A 229 9.52 -0.55 -34.01
C ASP A 229 10.09 -1.76 -34.77
N ARG A 230 9.64 -2.98 -34.46
CA ARG A 230 10.12 -4.26 -35.04
C ARG A 230 11.66 -4.35 -35.10
N GLY A 231 12.31 -3.84 -34.05
CA GLY A 231 13.76 -3.81 -33.89
C GLY A 231 14.51 -2.87 -34.82
N ARG A 232 13.84 -1.92 -35.47
CA ARG A 232 14.51 -0.94 -36.33
C ARG A 232 15.50 -0.08 -35.55
N PHE A 233 15.09 0.53 -34.43
CA PHE A 233 15.98 1.40 -33.68
C PHE A 233 17.19 0.64 -33.13
N ALA A 234 16.99 -0.60 -32.68
CA ALA A 234 18.09 -1.44 -32.22
C ALA A 234 19.13 -1.74 -33.32
N ARG A 235 18.74 -1.79 -34.60
CA ARG A 235 19.66 -1.98 -35.74
C ARG A 235 20.43 -0.71 -36.11
N GLU A 236 19.88 0.46 -35.80
CA GLU A 236 20.49 1.78 -36.08
C GLU A 236 21.41 2.25 -34.93
N SER A 237 21.41 1.53 -33.82
CA SER A 237 22.25 1.80 -32.66
C SER A 237 23.72 1.50 -32.94
N SER A 238 24.60 2.34 -32.37
CA SER A 238 26.05 2.08 -32.34
C SER A 238 26.50 1.43 -31.02
N SER A 239 25.58 1.21 -30.08
CA SER A 239 25.86 0.59 -28.79
C SER A 239 26.13 -0.90 -28.91
N SER A 240 27.11 -1.43 -28.17
CA SER A 240 27.40 -2.86 -28.07
C SER A 240 26.52 -3.62 -27.07
N GLY A 241 25.59 -2.93 -26.40
CA GLY A 241 24.78 -3.47 -25.29
C GLY A 241 23.69 -4.49 -25.67
N GLU A 242 22.91 -4.88 -24.66
CA GLU A 242 21.70 -5.70 -24.84
C GLU A 242 20.65 -4.99 -25.73
N TYR A 243 19.74 -5.77 -26.32
CA TYR A 243 18.75 -5.27 -27.28
C TYR A 243 17.96 -4.06 -26.76
N SER A 244 17.55 -4.08 -25.49
CA SER A 244 16.84 -2.98 -24.83
C SER A 244 17.64 -1.68 -24.83
N ILE A 245 18.93 -1.74 -24.47
CA ILE A 245 19.82 -0.57 -24.46
C ILE A 245 20.06 -0.09 -25.90
N LYS A 246 20.31 -1.01 -26.84
CA LYS A 246 20.43 -0.68 -28.28
C LYS A 246 19.20 0.02 -28.81
N ARG A 247 18.00 -0.43 -28.44
CA ARG A 247 16.75 0.19 -28.86
C ARG A 247 16.65 1.64 -28.35
N LEU A 248 16.98 1.89 -27.09
CA LEU A 248 16.97 3.26 -26.53
C LEU A 248 18.03 4.15 -27.20
N ASP A 249 19.26 3.66 -27.35
CA ASP A 249 20.35 4.37 -28.04
C ASP A 249 19.98 4.73 -29.48
N GLY A 250 19.41 3.79 -30.23
CA GLY A 250 18.92 4.02 -31.59
C GLY A 250 17.81 5.06 -31.67
N MET A 251 16.88 5.07 -30.71
CA MET A 251 15.82 6.09 -30.62
C MET A 251 16.40 7.49 -30.37
N LEU A 252 17.37 7.60 -29.46
CA LEU A 252 18.04 8.87 -29.16
C LEU A 252 18.85 9.36 -30.36
N SER A 253 19.61 8.47 -31.01
CA SER A 253 20.34 8.75 -32.24
C SER A 253 19.42 9.22 -33.37
N PHE A 254 18.25 8.59 -33.52
CA PHE A 254 17.24 9.00 -34.48
C PHE A 254 16.70 10.41 -34.18
N LEU A 255 16.27 10.63 -32.93
CA LEU A 255 15.70 11.91 -32.49
C LEU A 255 16.69 13.08 -32.61
N SER A 256 17.98 12.83 -32.36
CA SER A 256 19.06 13.84 -32.48
C SER A 256 19.22 14.40 -33.90
N LYS A 257 18.71 13.70 -34.93
CA LYS A 257 18.84 14.09 -36.35
C LYS A 257 17.62 14.83 -36.89
N VAL A 258 16.57 15.00 -36.09
CA VAL A 258 15.36 15.72 -36.51
C VAL A 258 15.70 17.20 -36.65
N ASN A 259 15.38 17.82 -37.80
CA ASN A 259 15.53 19.26 -37.96
C ASN A 259 14.42 19.99 -37.17
N LEU A 260 14.85 20.81 -36.21
CA LEU A 260 14.02 21.55 -35.26
C LEU A 260 14.19 23.08 -35.36
N ASP A 261 14.92 23.56 -36.36
CA ASP A 261 15.29 24.98 -36.48
C ASP A 261 14.05 25.88 -36.59
N GLY A 262 14.03 26.95 -35.78
CA GLY A 262 12.94 27.93 -35.76
C GLY A 262 11.63 27.45 -35.12
N LEU A 263 11.60 26.27 -34.51
CA LEU A 263 10.40 25.72 -33.84
C LEU A 263 10.42 26.00 -32.34
N ASN A 264 9.23 26.26 -31.76
CA ASN A 264 9.04 26.22 -30.31
C ASN A 264 8.91 24.78 -29.79
N ASP A 265 9.00 24.58 -28.47
CA ASP A 265 9.04 23.23 -27.88
C ASP A 265 7.83 22.35 -28.20
N SER A 266 6.64 22.93 -28.32
CA SER A 266 5.44 22.19 -28.74
C SER A 266 5.55 21.72 -30.19
N GLN A 267 5.98 22.62 -31.08
CA GLN A 267 6.21 22.32 -32.49
C GLN A 267 7.33 21.30 -32.69
N LYS A 268 8.39 21.35 -31.87
CA LYS A 268 9.50 20.38 -31.89
C LYS A 268 8.99 18.97 -31.61
N ARG A 269 8.16 18.81 -30.57
CA ARG A 269 7.57 17.50 -30.21
C ARG A 269 6.67 16.95 -31.31
N GLU A 270 5.79 17.77 -31.87
CA GLU A 270 4.90 17.38 -32.96
C GLU A 270 5.70 17.00 -34.23
N ARG A 271 6.75 17.76 -34.55
CA ARG A 271 7.65 17.50 -35.67
C ARG A 271 8.38 16.18 -35.52
N ALA A 272 8.93 15.91 -34.33
CA ALA A 272 9.62 14.66 -34.04
C ALA A 272 8.69 13.45 -34.16
N LEU A 273 7.50 13.49 -33.56
CA LEU A 273 6.49 12.43 -33.69
C LEU A 273 6.09 12.18 -35.14
N SER A 274 5.79 13.24 -35.89
CA SER A 274 5.45 13.13 -37.32
C SER A 274 6.57 12.52 -38.14
N HIS A 275 7.83 12.88 -37.84
CA HIS A 275 9.00 12.34 -38.51
C HIS A 275 9.18 10.84 -38.25
N ILE A 276 8.97 10.39 -37.00
CA ILE A 276 9.00 8.97 -36.63
C ILE A 276 7.98 8.18 -37.45
N PHE A 277 6.72 8.60 -37.45
CA PHE A 277 5.65 7.85 -38.13
C PHE A 277 5.87 7.78 -39.65
N TYR A 278 6.36 8.86 -40.25
CA TYR A 278 6.73 8.87 -41.66
C TYR A 278 7.88 7.89 -41.97
N GLN A 279 8.98 7.94 -41.22
CA GLN A 279 10.16 7.11 -41.45
C GLN A 279 9.93 5.61 -41.20
N LEU A 280 9.07 5.28 -40.24
CA LEU A 280 8.73 3.88 -39.96
C LEU A 280 7.79 3.28 -41.01
N SER A 281 7.30 4.05 -41.98
CA SER A 281 6.29 3.63 -42.98
C SER A 281 5.01 3.07 -42.35
N HIS A 282 4.74 3.41 -41.08
CA HIS A 282 3.52 3.03 -40.39
C HIS A 282 2.48 4.11 -40.68
N HIS A 283 1.35 3.73 -41.28
CA HIS A 283 0.16 4.56 -41.20
C HIS A 283 -0.36 4.46 -39.76
N VAL A 284 0.17 5.33 -38.89
CA VAL A 284 -0.29 5.43 -37.51
C VAL A 284 -1.71 5.97 -37.53
N GLY A 285 -2.65 5.15 -37.08
CA GLY A 285 -4.05 5.56 -37.01
C GLY A 285 -4.21 6.77 -36.09
N LYS A 286 -5.22 7.61 -36.36
CA LYS A 286 -5.51 8.81 -35.55
C LYS A 286 -5.48 8.52 -34.04
N LYS A 287 -6.05 7.39 -33.61
CA LYS A 287 -6.11 6.96 -32.21
C LYS A 287 -4.73 6.69 -31.57
N GLU A 288 -3.80 6.10 -32.32
CA GLU A 288 -2.46 5.80 -31.82
C GLU A 288 -1.64 7.09 -31.70
N ASN A 289 -1.75 8.02 -32.67
CA ASN A 289 -1.14 9.34 -32.56
C ASN A 289 -1.63 10.10 -31.31
N GLU A 290 -2.95 10.15 -31.08
CA GLU A 290 -3.50 10.76 -29.86
C GLU A 290 -2.96 10.10 -28.57
N THR A 291 -2.73 8.79 -28.59
CA THR A 291 -2.15 8.08 -27.43
C THR A 291 -0.75 8.60 -27.09
N PHE A 292 0.12 8.80 -28.09
CA PHE A 292 1.45 9.37 -27.88
C PHE A 292 1.40 10.83 -27.44
N LYS A 293 0.46 11.63 -27.99
CA LYS A 293 0.28 13.03 -27.58
C LYS A 293 -0.14 13.15 -26.11
N LEU A 294 -1.11 12.34 -25.68
CA LEU A 294 -1.53 12.28 -24.29
C LEU A 294 -0.39 11.83 -23.36
N ALA A 295 0.38 10.80 -23.78
CA ALA A 295 1.54 10.33 -23.01
C ALA A 295 2.64 11.40 -22.87
N ILE A 296 2.86 12.21 -23.90
CA ILE A 296 3.78 13.36 -23.84
C ILE A 296 3.26 14.43 -22.89
N GLN A 297 1.96 14.74 -22.95
CA GLN A 297 1.34 15.78 -22.13
C GLN A 297 1.52 15.51 -20.63
N LYS A 298 1.51 14.23 -20.20
CA LYS A 298 1.76 13.83 -18.80
C LYS A 298 3.09 14.32 -18.22
N TYR A 299 4.11 14.60 -19.05
CA TYR A 299 5.38 15.17 -18.59
C TYR A 299 5.50 16.69 -18.78
N VAL A 300 4.72 17.27 -19.70
CA VAL A 300 4.82 18.69 -20.07
C VAL A 300 3.89 19.54 -19.21
N GLU A 301 2.66 19.09 -19.03
CA GLU A 301 1.61 19.74 -18.25
C GLU A 301 1.01 18.68 -17.34
N PRO A 302 1.71 18.29 -16.27
CA PRO A 302 1.20 17.28 -15.37
C PRO A 302 -0.04 17.83 -14.63
N GLU A 303 -1.22 17.38 -15.03
CA GLU A 303 -2.50 17.82 -14.46
C GLU A 303 -2.71 17.28 -13.04
N GLU A 304 -3.24 18.12 -12.16
CA GLU A 304 -3.71 17.68 -10.85
C GLU A 304 -4.98 16.84 -10.99
N THR A 305 -5.00 15.66 -10.36
CA THR A 305 -6.18 14.80 -10.38
C THR A 305 -7.28 15.41 -9.51
N SER A 306 -8.39 15.82 -10.12
CA SER A 306 -9.56 16.32 -9.38
C SER A 306 -10.46 15.15 -8.97
N PHE A 307 -10.86 15.11 -7.69
CA PHE A 307 -11.82 14.12 -7.18
C PHE A 307 -13.09 14.82 -6.71
N ASN A 308 -14.23 14.17 -6.93
CA ASN A 308 -15.54 14.62 -6.43
C ASN A 308 -15.71 14.28 -4.94
N LEU A 309 -14.86 14.82 -4.07
CA LEU A 309 -14.92 14.62 -2.63
C LEU A 309 -15.10 15.94 -1.88
N PRO A 310 -15.77 15.92 -0.70
CA PRO A 310 -15.85 17.08 0.18
C PRO A 310 -14.47 17.59 0.62
N LEU A 311 -14.33 18.91 0.80
CA LEU A 311 -13.07 19.56 1.19
C LEU A 311 -12.44 18.97 2.47
N TRP A 312 -13.25 18.66 3.48
CA TRP A 312 -12.75 18.06 4.74
C TRP A 312 -12.04 16.72 4.51
N MET A 313 -12.44 15.95 3.49
CA MET A 313 -11.79 14.69 3.14
C MET A 313 -10.46 14.96 2.44
N HIS A 314 -10.39 15.99 1.59
CA HIS A 314 -9.13 16.40 0.95
C HIS A 314 -8.09 16.79 2.00
N GLU A 315 -8.45 17.68 2.92
CA GLU A 315 -7.57 18.15 3.99
C GLU A 315 -7.09 16.99 4.88
N ASN A 316 -8.01 16.12 5.28
CA ASN A 316 -7.66 14.96 6.09
C ASN A 316 -6.81 13.93 5.33
N MET A 317 -7.02 13.73 4.03
CA MET A 317 -6.15 12.88 3.23
C MET A 317 -4.75 13.49 3.11
N MET A 318 -4.65 14.77 2.76
CA MET A 318 -3.36 15.48 2.61
C MET A 318 -2.52 15.42 3.89
N GLY A 319 -3.14 15.53 5.07
CA GLY A 319 -2.50 15.38 6.37
C GLY A 319 -2.32 13.93 6.85
N GLY A 320 -2.63 12.93 6.04
CA GLY A 320 -2.54 11.50 6.41
C GLY A 320 -3.46 11.09 7.57
N GLU A 321 -4.57 11.80 7.76
CA GLU A 321 -5.61 11.51 8.75
C GLU A 321 -6.69 10.57 8.20
N LEU A 322 -6.89 10.55 6.89
CA LEU A 322 -7.84 9.71 6.16
C LEU A 322 -7.15 8.89 5.08
N THR A 323 -7.49 7.62 4.98
CA THR A 323 -6.97 6.73 3.92
C THR A 323 -7.36 7.20 2.52
N THR A 324 -6.44 7.07 1.57
CA THR A 324 -6.68 7.44 0.17
C THR A 324 -7.54 6.43 -0.56
N PHE A 325 -7.86 5.26 0.03
CA PHE A 325 -8.81 4.31 -0.54
C PHE A 325 -10.23 4.88 -0.72
N VAL A 326 -10.56 5.97 -0.02
CA VAL A 326 -11.84 6.67 -0.24
C VAL A 326 -11.99 7.15 -1.67
N THR A 327 -10.91 7.54 -2.36
CA THR A 327 -10.98 8.02 -3.75
C THR A 327 -11.36 6.89 -4.68
N SER A 328 -10.71 5.73 -4.57
CA SER A 328 -11.02 4.53 -5.39
C SER A 328 -12.45 4.04 -5.19
N VAL A 329 -12.96 4.07 -3.96
CA VAL A 329 -14.33 3.62 -3.66
C VAL A 329 -15.36 4.63 -4.18
N VAL A 330 -15.18 5.93 -3.94
CA VAL A 330 -16.18 6.94 -4.33
C VAL A 330 -16.22 7.13 -5.85
N ASP A 331 -15.05 7.22 -6.48
CA ASP A 331 -14.96 7.51 -7.91
C ASP A 331 -15.21 6.26 -8.76
N GLN A 332 -14.48 5.18 -8.47
CA GLN A 332 -14.45 3.98 -9.31
C GLN A 332 -15.39 2.88 -8.81
N LYS A 333 -15.92 2.96 -7.58
CA LYS A 333 -16.61 1.84 -6.89
C LYS A 333 -15.79 0.55 -6.90
N THR A 334 -14.47 0.67 -6.75
CA THR A 334 -13.58 -0.49 -6.68
C THR A 334 -12.66 -0.43 -5.47
N MET A 335 -12.25 -1.61 -5.01
CA MET A 335 -11.25 -1.76 -3.96
C MET A 335 -10.26 -2.87 -4.32
N MET A 336 -8.97 -2.55 -4.24
CA MET A 336 -7.88 -3.49 -4.52
C MET A 336 -7.29 -3.97 -3.19
N LEU A 337 -7.59 -5.21 -2.81
CA LEU A 337 -7.14 -5.75 -1.54
C LEU A 337 -5.68 -6.20 -1.65
N THR A 338 -4.81 -5.64 -0.81
CA THR A 338 -3.37 -5.94 -0.89
C THR A 338 -3.11 -7.36 -0.40
N PRO A 339 -2.46 -8.25 -1.20
CA PRO A 339 -2.16 -9.61 -0.78
C PRO A 339 -1.24 -9.62 0.44
N VAL A 340 -1.52 -10.50 1.38
CA VAL A 340 -0.72 -10.73 2.59
C VAL A 340 -0.06 -12.11 2.54
N VAL A 341 1.00 -12.32 3.32
CA VAL A 341 1.63 -13.63 3.44
C VAL A 341 0.85 -14.46 4.45
N GLU A 342 0.13 -15.46 3.96
CA GLU A 342 -0.83 -16.26 4.75
C GLU A 342 -0.87 -17.73 4.28
N ASP A 343 -1.71 -18.55 4.90
CA ASP A 343 -2.02 -19.90 4.42
C ASP A 343 -2.96 -19.87 3.20
N PHE A 344 -2.37 -20.05 2.01
CA PHE A 344 -3.11 -20.07 0.74
C PHE A 344 -3.99 -21.31 0.54
N SER A 345 -3.96 -22.30 1.44
CA SER A 345 -4.92 -23.42 1.41
C SER A 345 -6.30 -23.03 1.97
N GLN A 346 -6.39 -21.92 2.68
CA GLN A 346 -7.61 -21.36 3.25
C GLN A 346 -8.17 -20.23 2.38
N HIS A 347 -9.41 -19.81 2.63
CA HIS A 347 -9.99 -18.60 2.05
C HIS A 347 -9.17 -17.36 2.44
N SER A 348 -9.24 -16.30 1.64
CA SER A 348 -8.56 -15.03 1.92
C SER A 348 -8.79 -14.53 3.35
N SER A 349 -7.71 -14.06 4.00
CA SER A 349 -7.76 -13.41 5.31
C SER A 349 -8.70 -12.20 5.35
N TYR A 350 -8.96 -11.55 4.20
CA TYR A 350 -9.93 -10.45 4.12
C TYR A 350 -11.37 -10.90 4.39
N THR A 351 -11.69 -12.20 4.34
CA THR A 351 -12.99 -12.72 4.74
C THR A 351 -13.34 -12.35 6.18
N ALA A 352 -12.35 -12.34 7.08
CA ALA A 352 -12.54 -11.95 8.48
C ALA A 352 -13.00 -10.49 8.63
N ALA A 353 -12.51 -9.60 7.74
CA ALA A 353 -12.80 -8.17 7.75
C ALA A 353 -13.98 -7.75 6.85
N TYR A 354 -14.73 -8.70 6.27
CA TYR A 354 -15.75 -8.43 5.26
C TYR A 354 -16.80 -7.41 5.73
N ARG A 355 -17.35 -7.60 6.93
CA ARG A 355 -18.39 -6.71 7.49
C ARG A 355 -17.89 -5.26 7.67
N ILE A 356 -16.64 -5.08 8.10
CA ILE A 356 -16.05 -3.75 8.29
C ILE A 356 -16.03 -3.00 6.95
N ARG A 357 -15.66 -3.69 5.86
CA ARG A 357 -15.67 -3.12 4.51
C ARG A 357 -17.08 -2.81 4.01
N GLN A 358 -18.07 -3.65 4.32
CA GLN A 358 -19.47 -3.34 3.98
C GLN A 358 -19.94 -2.01 4.59
N TYR A 359 -19.58 -1.72 5.85
CA TYR A 359 -19.88 -0.43 6.49
C TYR A 359 -19.06 0.71 5.89
N PHE A 360 -17.78 0.47 5.62
CA PHE A 360 -16.91 1.46 4.98
C PHE A 360 -17.50 1.91 3.62
N TYR A 361 -17.93 0.97 2.78
CA TYR A 361 -18.59 1.28 1.52
C TYR A 361 -19.97 1.92 1.73
N GLY A 362 -20.73 1.47 2.74
CA GLY A 362 -22.07 2.00 3.02
C GLY A 362 -22.05 3.48 3.36
N LEU A 363 -21.02 3.91 4.09
CA LEU A 363 -20.79 5.32 4.42
C LEU A 363 -20.30 6.15 3.22
N LEU A 364 -19.57 5.53 2.28
CA LEU A 364 -18.99 6.22 1.12
C LEU A 364 -19.93 6.33 -0.08
N ILE A 365 -20.60 5.23 -0.44
CA ILE A 365 -21.38 5.12 -1.70
C ILE A 365 -22.83 4.70 -1.48
N GLY A 366 -23.28 4.68 -0.22
CA GLY A 366 -24.65 4.30 0.12
C GLY A 366 -24.92 2.83 -0.19
N GLY A 367 -26.02 2.54 -0.89
CA GLY A 367 -26.39 1.18 -1.30
C GLY A 367 -25.73 0.66 -2.58
N GLN A 368 -24.86 1.44 -3.24
CA GLN A 368 -24.24 1.07 -4.51
C GLN A 368 -23.18 -0.03 -4.32
N MET A 369 -23.06 -0.94 -5.29
CA MET A 369 -22.10 -2.06 -5.17
C MET A 369 -20.67 -1.55 -5.26
N CYS A 370 -19.79 -2.11 -4.44
CA CYS A 370 -18.34 -1.94 -4.58
C CYS A 370 -17.72 -3.25 -5.07
N THR A 371 -16.95 -3.19 -6.16
CA THR A 371 -16.22 -4.34 -6.68
C THR A 371 -14.86 -4.47 -5.98
N GLU A 372 -14.64 -5.58 -5.29
CA GLU A 372 -13.37 -5.97 -4.69
C GLU A 372 -12.55 -6.87 -5.63
N TYR A 373 -11.25 -6.60 -5.69
CA TYR A 373 -10.26 -7.49 -6.28
C TYR A 373 -9.43 -8.08 -5.14
N ASP A 374 -9.71 -9.34 -4.83
CA ASP A 374 -8.99 -10.13 -3.84
C ASP A 374 -8.13 -11.21 -4.53
N ARG A 375 -7.33 -11.94 -3.75
CA ARG A 375 -6.51 -13.05 -4.25
C ARG A 375 -7.31 -14.22 -4.81
N ASP A 376 -8.52 -14.44 -4.30
CA ASP A 376 -9.32 -15.61 -4.64
C ASP A 376 -10.18 -15.33 -5.89
N HIS A 377 -10.69 -14.10 -6.03
CA HIS A 377 -11.58 -13.69 -7.13
C HIS A 377 -11.93 -12.21 -7.06
N LYS A 378 -12.58 -11.73 -8.12
CA LYS A 378 -13.37 -10.50 -8.14
C LYS A 378 -14.70 -10.75 -7.42
N ILE A 379 -15.05 -9.89 -6.46
CA ILE A 379 -16.28 -10.01 -5.64
C ILE A 379 -17.03 -8.69 -5.69
N ASP A 380 -18.34 -8.71 -5.91
CA ASP A 380 -19.17 -7.54 -5.68
C ASP A 380 -19.70 -7.55 -4.25
N VAL A 381 -19.36 -6.50 -3.49
CA VAL A 381 -19.71 -6.37 -2.08
C VAL A 381 -20.91 -5.47 -1.93
N GLN A 382 -21.95 -6.02 -1.32
CA GLN A 382 -23.14 -5.28 -0.92
C GLN A 382 -22.82 -4.45 0.33
N PRO A 383 -22.91 -3.11 0.26
CA PRO A 383 -22.69 -2.28 1.45
C PRO A 383 -23.78 -2.48 2.50
N LEU A 384 -23.40 -2.19 3.75
CA LEU A 384 -24.32 -2.14 4.89
C LEU A 384 -24.43 -0.71 5.36
N LEU A 385 -25.66 -0.22 5.46
CA LEU A 385 -25.95 1.09 6.02
C LEU A 385 -26.09 0.98 7.56
N PRO A 386 -25.63 1.98 8.32
CA PRO A 386 -25.84 2.03 9.76
C PRO A 386 -27.33 2.01 10.13
N LYS A 387 -27.68 1.30 11.20
CA LYS A 387 -29.06 1.19 11.68
C LYS A 387 -29.42 2.36 12.58
N VAL A 388 -29.60 3.52 11.98
CA VAL A 388 -29.88 4.79 12.67
C VAL A 388 -31.21 5.38 12.20
N SER A 389 -31.70 6.40 12.90
CA SER A 389 -32.90 7.13 12.46
C SER A 389 -32.69 7.84 11.12
N SER A 390 -33.77 8.23 10.43
CA SER A 390 -33.67 8.95 9.15
C SER A 390 -32.88 10.26 9.26
N ASP A 391 -33.00 10.98 10.38
CA ASP A 391 -32.27 12.23 10.58
C ASP A 391 -30.79 12.01 10.92
N GLU A 392 -30.45 10.94 11.64
CA GLU A 392 -29.07 10.53 11.83
C GLU A 392 -28.44 10.05 10.52
N GLN A 393 -29.19 9.36 9.66
CA GLN A 393 -28.71 8.93 8.34
C GLN A 393 -28.29 10.13 7.49
N LYS A 394 -29.05 11.23 7.50
CA LYS A 394 -28.68 12.49 6.82
C LYS A 394 -27.41 13.14 7.40
N GLN A 395 -27.14 12.95 8.69
CA GLN A 395 -25.91 13.43 9.32
C GLN A 395 -24.69 12.60 8.91
N LEU A 396 -24.89 11.34 8.56
CA LEU A 396 -23.85 10.41 8.11
C LEU A 396 -23.53 10.50 6.61
N GLU A 397 -24.23 11.35 5.85
CA GLU A 397 -23.87 11.65 4.46
C GLU A 397 -22.46 12.26 4.38
N LEU A 398 -21.69 11.93 3.33
CA LEU A 398 -20.29 12.35 3.20
C LEU A 398 -20.05 13.85 3.37
N GLN A 399 -20.99 14.69 2.93
CA GLN A 399 -20.89 16.15 3.06
C GLN A 399 -20.96 16.64 4.50
N ARG A 400 -21.53 15.84 5.41
CA ARG A 400 -21.88 16.21 6.79
C ARG A 400 -21.30 15.29 7.85
N LEU A 401 -20.76 14.13 7.48
CA LEU A 401 -20.27 13.10 8.39
C LEU A 401 -19.29 13.64 9.44
N HIS A 402 -18.33 14.50 9.06
CA HIS A 402 -17.39 15.13 10.00
C HIS A 402 -18.05 16.04 11.06
N LYS A 403 -19.27 16.52 10.81
CA LYS A 403 -20.07 17.34 11.73
C LYS A 403 -21.01 16.50 12.60
N ALA A 404 -21.15 15.21 12.31
CA ALA A 404 -21.99 14.33 13.12
C ALA A 404 -21.42 14.24 14.56
N PRO A 405 -22.30 14.18 15.59
CA PRO A 405 -21.86 14.05 16.98
C PRO A 405 -20.92 12.84 17.16
N GLU A 406 -19.87 12.99 17.96
CA GLU A 406 -18.91 11.89 18.20
C GLU A 406 -19.60 10.62 18.70
N GLY A 407 -20.59 10.74 19.59
CA GLY A 407 -21.38 9.61 20.06
C GLY A 407 -22.13 8.88 18.95
N LEU A 408 -22.63 9.59 17.93
CA LEU A 408 -23.23 8.95 16.75
C LEU A 408 -22.16 8.21 15.93
N ARG A 409 -21.03 8.88 15.64
CA ARG A 409 -19.90 8.28 14.90
C ARG A 409 -19.35 7.04 15.61
N ARG A 410 -19.26 7.08 16.95
CA ARG A 410 -18.85 5.95 17.79
C ARG A 410 -19.85 4.79 17.73
N ARG A 411 -21.15 5.04 17.87
CA ARG A 411 -22.17 3.98 17.74
C ARG A 411 -22.13 3.29 16.37
N VAL A 412 -21.90 4.03 15.29
CA VAL A 412 -21.73 3.44 13.95
C VAL A 412 -20.49 2.53 13.90
N PHE A 413 -19.38 2.96 14.48
CA PHE A 413 -18.16 2.15 14.59
C PHE A 413 -18.40 0.86 15.39
N GLU A 414 -19.05 0.97 16.55
CA GLU A 414 -19.44 -0.14 17.43
C GLU A 414 -20.38 -1.13 16.73
N GLU A 415 -21.33 -0.63 15.93
CA GLU A 415 -22.27 -1.44 15.15
C GLU A 415 -21.54 -2.25 14.04
N ALA A 416 -20.56 -1.63 13.40
CA ALA A 416 -19.74 -2.28 12.37
C ALA A 416 -18.93 -3.43 12.96
N LEU A 417 -18.26 -3.20 14.10
CA LEU A 417 -17.44 -4.20 14.80
C LEU A 417 -18.26 -5.11 15.74
N GLN A 418 -19.53 -4.84 16.00
CA GLN A 418 -20.37 -5.60 16.92
C GLN A 418 -19.77 -5.69 18.35
N VAL A 419 -19.16 -4.58 18.79
CA VAL A 419 -18.51 -4.44 20.10
C VAL A 419 -18.87 -3.09 20.69
N GLN A 420 -19.40 -3.08 21.91
CA GLN A 420 -19.69 -1.86 22.67
C GLN A 420 -18.44 -1.39 23.40
N THR A 421 -18.07 -0.11 23.27
CA THR A 421 -16.86 0.43 23.92
C THR A 421 -16.99 0.60 25.42
N SER A 422 -18.23 0.63 25.96
CA SER A 422 -18.50 0.59 27.40
C SER A 422 -17.99 -0.71 28.05
N ALA A 423 -17.88 -1.80 27.29
CA ALA A 423 -17.27 -3.03 27.79
C ALA A 423 -15.75 -2.93 27.99
N LEU A 424 -15.12 -1.81 27.58
CA LEU A 424 -13.68 -1.58 27.59
C LEU A 424 -13.28 -0.43 28.54
N GLU A 425 -14.09 -0.12 29.55
CA GLU A 425 -13.81 0.96 30.51
C GLU A 425 -12.47 0.79 31.24
N ASN A 426 -12.10 -0.45 31.57
CA ASN A 426 -10.84 -0.79 32.24
C ASN A 426 -9.65 -0.94 31.28
N ILE A 427 -9.84 -0.68 29.98
CA ILE A 427 -8.80 -0.78 28.97
C ILE A 427 -8.27 0.63 28.66
N PRO A 428 -6.93 0.83 28.65
CA PRO A 428 -6.33 2.11 28.27
C PRO A 428 -6.80 2.59 26.90
N ASP A 429 -7.02 3.89 26.75
CA ASP A 429 -7.57 4.52 25.54
C ASP A 429 -6.83 4.12 24.25
N GLN A 430 -5.49 4.07 24.30
CA GLN A 430 -4.64 3.66 23.17
C GLN A 430 -4.84 2.20 22.72
N LEU A 431 -5.40 1.35 23.59
CA LEU A 431 -5.67 -0.07 23.32
C LEU A 431 -7.15 -0.33 22.98
N LYS A 432 -8.06 0.63 23.19
CA LYS A 432 -9.50 0.41 22.94
C LYS A 432 -9.79 -0.02 21.51
N LEU A 433 -9.20 0.64 20.51
CA LEU A 433 -9.38 0.26 19.11
C LEU A 433 -8.82 -1.15 18.82
N PRO A 434 -7.54 -1.46 19.11
CA PRO A 434 -7.01 -2.82 18.98
C PRO A 434 -7.85 -3.90 19.67
N VAL A 435 -8.32 -3.64 20.90
CA VAL A 435 -9.11 -4.60 21.66
C VAL A 435 -10.48 -4.79 21.05
N CYS A 436 -11.17 -3.73 20.60
CA CYS A 436 -12.41 -3.85 19.82
C CYS A 436 -12.22 -4.76 18.60
N VAL A 437 -11.11 -4.57 17.86
CA VAL A 437 -10.78 -5.40 16.68
C VAL A 437 -10.54 -6.85 17.07
N THR A 438 -9.78 -7.09 18.14
CA THR A 438 -9.50 -8.44 18.64
C THR A 438 -10.76 -9.16 19.09
N VAL A 439 -11.68 -8.47 19.79
CA VAL A 439 -12.99 -9.03 20.18
C VAL A 439 -13.82 -9.38 18.94
N PHE A 440 -13.90 -8.47 17.96
CA PHE A 440 -14.63 -8.72 16.71
C PHE A 440 -14.08 -9.93 15.94
N TRP A 441 -12.76 -9.98 15.77
CA TRP A 441 -12.07 -11.08 15.08
C TRP A 441 -12.29 -12.41 15.81
N PHE A 442 -12.08 -12.44 17.13
CA PHE A 442 -12.17 -13.67 17.91
C PHE A 442 -13.60 -14.21 18.00
N LYS A 443 -14.63 -13.35 18.20
CA LYS A 443 -16.05 -13.76 18.22
C LYS A 443 -16.47 -14.53 16.97
N ARG A 444 -15.95 -14.16 15.80
CA ARG A 444 -16.25 -14.86 14.54
C ARG A 444 -15.64 -16.26 14.46
N LEU A 445 -14.54 -16.47 15.18
CA LEU A 445 -13.84 -17.75 15.23
C LEU A 445 -14.35 -18.66 16.37
N GLN A 446 -15.12 -18.13 17.32
CA GLN A 446 -15.69 -18.87 18.45
C GLN A 446 -16.69 -19.96 18.06
N HIS A 447 -17.25 -19.94 16.84
CA HIS A 447 -18.18 -20.99 16.47
C HIS A 447 -17.49 -22.36 16.39
N HIS A 448 -16.18 -22.43 16.08
CA HIS A 448 -15.36 -23.66 16.06
C HIS A 448 -13.90 -23.31 16.47
N PRO A 449 -13.63 -23.00 17.75
CA PRO A 449 -12.33 -22.48 18.16
C PRO A 449 -11.30 -23.60 18.10
N LYS A 450 -10.31 -23.44 17.22
CA LYS A 450 -9.15 -24.32 17.18
C LYS A 450 -8.16 -23.88 18.27
N PRO A 451 -7.44 -24.80 18.95
CA PRO A 451 -6.45 -24.45 19.97
C PRO A 451 -5.47 -23.37 19.51
N GLU A 452 -5.00 -23.47 18.26
CA GLU A 452 -4.06 -22.52 17.66
C GLU A 452 -4.62 -21.08 17.62
N THR A 453 -5.93 -20.91 17.43
CA THR A 453 -6.59 -19.59 17.43
C THR A 453 -6.60 -18.97 18.82
N VAL A 454 -6.78 -19.78 19.87
CA VAL A 454 -6.74 -19.33 21.26
C VAL A 454 -5.32 -18.91 21.63
N HIS A 455 -4.31 -19.65 21.18
CA HIS A 455 -2.91 -19.26 21.37
C HIS A 455 -2.60 -17.93 20.67
N CYS A 456 -3.09 -17.73 19.44
CA CYS A 456 -2.96 -16.46 18.72
C CYS A 456 -3.62 -15.29 19.48
N LEU A 457 -4.78 -15.51 20.10
CA LEU A 457 -5.42 -14.49 20.95
C LEU A 457 -4.49 -14.10 22.09
N HIS A 458 -4.02 -15.07 22.88
CA HIS A 458 -3.14 -14.79 24.02
C HIS A 458 -1.83 -14.12 23.60
N ALA A 459 -1.23 -14.56 22.50
CA ALA A 459 -0.05 -13.93 21.92
C ALA A 459 -0.28 -12.44 21.59
N LEU A 460 -1.43 -12.09 20.97
CA LEU A 460 -1.79 -10.69 20.71
C LEU A 460 -1.94 -9.88 21.99
N LEU A 461 -2.64 -10.42 23.00
CA LEU A 461 -2.87 -9.71 24.26
C LEU A 461 -1.55 -9.44 25.00
N LEU A 462 -0.64 -10.42 25.06
CA LEU A 462 0.70 -10.23 25.61
C LEU A 462 1.52 -9.24 24.77
N GLY A 463 1.39 -9.30 23.44
CA GLY A 463 2.03 -8.36 22.52
C GLY A 463 1.61 -6.90 22.75
N PHE A 464 0.33 -6.63 23.00
CA PHE A 464 -0.17 -5.28 23.29
C PHE A 464 0.43 -4.67 24.55
N MET A 465 0.82 -5.50 25.50
CA MET A 465 1.42 -5.07 26.76
C MET A 465 2.93 -4.83 26.65
N PHE A 466 3.58 -5.38 25.62
CA PHE A 466 5.01 -5.27 25.46
C PHE A 466 5.42 -3.85 25.09
N ASN A 467 6.36 -3.31 25.87
CA ASN A 467 6.99 -2.03 25.58
C ASN A 467 8.51 -2.20 25.68
N PRO A 468 9.28 -2.11 24.59
CA PRO A 468 10.73 -2.26 24.67
C PRO A 468 11.41 -1.11 25.43
N ASN A 469 10.70 0.02 25.61
CA ASN A 469 11.20 1.24 26.23
C ASN A 469 10.79 1.40 27.71
N SER A 470 9.99 0.48 28.28
CA SER A 470 9.67 0.49 29.72
C SER A 470 10.88 0.03 30.55
N PRO A 471 10.92 0.37 31.86
CA PRO A 471 11.88 -0.23 32.78
C PRO A 471 11.83 -1.76 32.68
N GLU A 472 13.01 -2.35 32.54
CA GLU A 472 13.14 -3.75 32.18
C GLU A 472 12.88 -4.67 33.38
N ASP A 473 11.67 -5.22 33.46
CA ASP A 473 11.31 -6.29 34.40
C ASP A 473 11.38 -7.69 33.75
N GLU A 474 10.98 -8.72 34.49
CA GLU A 474 11.04 -10.11 34.03
C GLU A 474 10.24 -10.36 32.74
N PHE A 475 9.09 -9.69 32.57
CA PHE A 475 8.26 -9.81 31.38
C PHE A 475 8.99 -9.24 30.16
N GLU A 476 9.57 -8.04 30.28
CA GLU A 476 10.25 -7.34 29.19
C GLU A 476 11.48 -8.11 28.75
N LYS A 477 12.25 -8.66 29.70
CA LYS A 477 13.42 -9.50 29.39
C LYS A 477 13.01 -10.74 28.60
N LYS A 478 11.96 -11.43 29.03
CA LYS A 478 11.47 -12.63 28.34
C LYS A 478 10.95 -12.30 26.94
N MET A 479 10.17 -11.23 26.80
CA MET A 479 9.63 -10.78 25.50
C MET A 479 10.73 -10.34 24.53
N LYS A 480 11.77 -9.64 25.02
CA LYS A 480 12.96 -9.28 24.20
C LYS A 480 13.74 -10.52 23.77
N ALA A 481 13.99 -11.46 24.68
CA ALA A 481 14.68 -12.72 24.35
C ALA A 481 13.93 -13.49 23.25
N LEU A 482 12.60 -13.62 23.36
CA LEU A 482 11.76 -14.25 22.34
C LEU A 482 11.82 -13.54 20.99
N LYS A 483 11.89 -12.20 20.97
CA LYS A 483 12.05 -11.42 19.75
C LYS A 483 13.41 -11.69 19.10
N ASP A 484 14.48 -11.68 19.89
CA ASP A 484 15.86 -11.83 19.42
C ASP A 484 16.15 -13.25 18.90
N GLU A 485 15.50 -14.26 19.46
CA GLU A 485 15.60 -15.65 18.99
C GLU A 485 15.02 -15.87 17.58
N GLY A 486 14.16 -14.95 17.08
CA GLY A 486 13.52 -15.06 15.78
C GLY A 486 12.55 -16.25 15.64
N VAL A 487 11.98 -16.46 14.45
CA VAL A 487 11.00 -17.55 14.19
C VAL A 487 11.68 -18.76 13.56
N ASN A 488 11.80 -19.84 14.32
CA ASN A 488 12.40 -21.09 13.84
C ASN A 488 11.39 -22.05 13.20
N ASN A 489 10.13 -22.03 13.63
CA ASN A 489 9.06 -22.89 13.10
C ASN A 489 7.87 -22.03 12.66
N TRP A 490 7.75 -21.78 11.36
CA TRP A 490 6.63 -21.03 10.81
C TRP A 490 5.43 -21.94 10.59
N GLN A 491 4.31 -21.66 11.27
CA GLN A 491 3.08 -22.42 11.15
C GLN A 491 2.07 -21.68 10.24
N PRO A 492 1.64 -22.25 9.10
CA PRO A 492 0.71 -21.60 8.18
C PRO A 492 -0.59 -21.14 8.84
N ARG A 493 -1.15 -21.97 9.73
CA ARG A 493 -2.41 -21.67 10.42
C ARG A 493 -2.30 -20.46 11.35
N VAL A 494 -1.20 -20.35 12.09
CA VAL A 494 -0.90 -19.19 12.95
C VAL A 494 -0.72 -17.94 12.09
N ALA A 495 0.05 -18.04 10.99
CA ALA A 495 0.23 -16.94 10.04
C ALA A 495 -1.09 -16.45 9.46
N HIS A 496 -1.99 -17.37 9.12
CA HIS A 496 -3.32 -17.05 8.61
C HIS A 496 -4.20 -16.37 9.67
N ALA A 497 -4.19 -16.87 10.92
CA ALA A 497 -4.92 -16.25 12.02
C ALA A 497 -4.47 -14.80 12.27
N PHE A 498 -3.16 -14.54 12.31
CA PHE A 498 -2.66 -13.17 12.44
C PHE A 498 -2.90 -12.31 11.20
N SER A 499 -2.84 -12.89 10.00
CA SER A 499 -3.19 -12.18 8.76
C SER A 499 -4.65 -11.73 8.76
N GLN A 500 -5.58 -12.58 9.23
CA GLN A 500 -6.98 -12.20 9.44
C GLN A 500 -7.10 -11.04 10.41
N TRP A 501 -6.42 -11.11 11.55
CA TRP A 501 -6.42 -10.03 12.53
C TRP A 501 -5.84 -8.72 11.96
N LEU A 502 -4.71 -8.76 11.23
CA LEU A 502 -4.10 -7.60 10.57
C LEU A 502 -5.05 -6.98 9.52
N CYS A 503 -5.75 -7.81 8.74
CA CYS A 503 -6.78 -7.35 7.82
C CYS A 503 -7.92 -6.64 8.57
N CYS A 504 -8.43 -7.23 9.66
CA CYS A 504 -9.46 -6.59 10.50
C CYS A 504 -8.96 -5.26 11.09
N MET A 505 -7.72 -5.22 11.58
CA MET A 505 -7.12 -4.04 12.19
C MET A 505 -7.00 -2.91 11.16
N ARG A 506 -6.44 -3.19 9.98
CA ARG A 506 -6.27 -2.19 8.93
C ARG A 506 -7.60 -1.65 8.40
N GLN A 507 -8.59 -2.51 8.18
CA GLN A 507 -9.92 -2.05 7.75
C GLN A 507 -10.64 -1.26 8.85
N SER A 508 -10.44 -1.63 10.12
CA SER A 508 -10.98 -0.86 11.25
C SER A 508 -10.31 0.49 11.42
N LEU A 509 -8.99 0.59 11.15
CA LEU A 509 -8.29 1.88 11.09
C LEU A 509 -8.90 2.79 10.02
N HIS A 510 -9.13 2.28 8.81
CA HIS A 510 -9.77 3.05 7.74
C HIS A 510 -11.19 3.51 8.12
N LEU A 511 -12.00 2.63 8.71
CA LEU A 511 -13.34 2.97 9.16
C LEU A 511 -13.31 4.01 10.30
N ASN A 512 -12.40 3.84 11.27
CA ASN A 512 -12.21 4.80 12.36
C ASN A 512 -11.80 6.17 11.81
N GLN A 513 -10.87 6.22 10.85
CA GLN A 513 -10.45 7.45 10.15
C GLN A 513 -11.62 8.12 9.42
N LEU A 514 -12.40 7.35 8.65
CA LEU A 514 -13.58 7.87 7.93
C LEU A 514 -14.59 8.49 8.89
N LEU A 515 -14.82 7.84 10.04
CA LEU A 515 -15.68 8.32 11.11
C LEU A 515 -15.05 9.44 11.95
N CYS A 516 -13.96 10.07 11.49
CA CYS A 516 -13.25 11.14 12.17
C CYS A 516 -12.74 10.71 13.57
N SER A 517 -12.17 9.50 13.63
CA SER A 517 -11.49 8.87 14.77
C SER A 517 -12.26 8.90 16.10
N PRO A 518 -13.47 8.29 16.18
CA PRO A 518 -14.23 8.20 17.43
C PRO A 518 -13.52 7.38 18.51
N LEU A 519 -12.53 6.56 18.13
CA LEU A 519 -11.56 5.96 19.05
C LEU A 519 -10.14 6.47 18.74
N PRO A 520 -9.28 6.61 19.75
CA PRO A 520 -7.88 6.97 19.55
C PRO A 520 -7.17 6.01 18.60
N LYS A 521 -6.33 6.56 17.71
CA LYS A 521 -5.49 5.75 16.82
C LYS A 521 -4.37 5.10 17.65
N PRO A 522 -4.15 3.78 17.53
CA PRO A 522 -3.05 3.10 18.22
C PRO A 522 -1.71 3.43 17.56
N GLN A 523 -0.63 3.28 18.33
CA GLN A 523 0.74 3.29 17.79
C GLN A 523 0.98 1.98 17.03
N CYS A 524 0.82 2.01 15.71
CA CYS A 524 0.90 0.82 14.85
C CYS A 524 2.29 0.18 14.92
N ALA A 525 3.33 1.00 15.14
CA ALA A 525 4.70 0.51 15.29
C ALA A 525 4.89 -0.42 16.49
N ARG A 526 4.07 -0.29 17.54
CA ARG A 526 4.15 -1.12 18.75
C ARG A 526 3.11 -2.23 18.78
N LEU A 527 2.07 -2.09 17.98
CA LEU A 527 0.89 -2.93 18.04
C LEU A 527 1.15 -4.37 17.61
N TYR A 528 2.07 -4.57 16.67
CA TYR A 528 2.33 -5.88 16.08
C TYR A 528 3.82 -6.06 15.78
N CYS A 529 4.39 -7.18 16.20
CA CYS A 529 5.73 -7.62 15.81
C CYS A 529 5.61 -9.09 15.41
N GLY A 530 5.58 -9.34 14.10
CA GLY A 530 5.33 -10.66 13.53
C GLY A 530 6.20 -11.76 14.11
N PRO A 531 7.53 -11.61 14.08
CA PRO A 531 8.45 -12.61 14.63
C PRO A 531 8.16 -12.96 16.09
N LEU A 532 7.94 -11.95 16.93
CA LEU A 532 7.64 -12.13 18.35
C LEU A 532 6.29 -12.84 18.55
N LEU A 533 5.23 -12.38 17.86
CA LEU A 533 3.88 -12.95 18.01
C LEU A 533 3.80 -14.40 17.53
N HIS A 534 4.51 -14.75 16.46
CA HIS A 534 4.60 -16.13 15.98
C HIS A 534 5.32 -17.05 16.97
N ARG A 535 6.34 -16.54 17.68
CA ARG A 535 7.01 -17.29 18.76
C ARG A 535 6.13 -17.45 19.99
N LEU A 536 5.37 -16.40 20.33
CA LEU A 536 4.41 -16.43 21.42
C LEU A 536 3.19 -17.30 21.14
N ALA A 537 2.90 -17.68 19.90
CA ALA A 537 1.71 -18.47 19.55
C ALA A 537 1.90 -19.99 19.84
N ASP A 538 2.53 -20.31 20.96
CA ASP A 538 2.84 -21.65 21.45
C ASP A 538 2.41 -21.75 22.93
N GLU A 539 1.78 -22.86 23.31
CA GLU A 539 1.13 -23.02 24.62
C GLU A 539 2.12 -22.88 25.78
N ASP A 540 3.23 -23.62 25.73
CA ASP A 540 4.27 -23.60 26.75
C ASP A 540 4.89 -22.20 26.88
N THR A 541 5.15 -21.57 25.73
CA THR A 541 5.70 -20.20 25.68
C THR A 541 4.73 -19.19 26.31
N ILE A 542 3.43 -19.30 26.04
CA ILE A 542 2.40 -18.43 26.64
C ILE A 542 2.39 -18.61 28.15
N GLU A 543 2.37 -19.84 28.65
CA GLU A 543 2.36 -20.12 30.08
C GLU A 543 3.60 -19.56 30.79
N GLU A 544 4.77 -19.74 30.20
CA GLU A 544 6.02 -19.18 30.73
C GLU A 544 5.98 -17.66 30.82
N VAL A 545 5.52 -16.99 29.77
CA VAL A 545 5.42 -15.52 29.76
C VAL A 545 4.37 -15.03 30.76
N GLN A 546 3.22 -15.69 30.87
CA GLN A 546 2.19 -15.34 31.86
C GLN A 546 2.71 -15.45 33.31
N LYS A 547 3.59 -16.41 33.60
CA LYS A 547 4.23 -16.58 34.92
C LYS A 547 5.14 -15.40 35.29
N THR A 548 5.56 -14.55 34.34
CA THR A 548 6.35 -13.34 34.60
C THR A 548 5.51 -12.10 34.93
N LEU A 549 4.19 -12.14 34.67
CA LEU A 549 3.32 -10.97 34.88
C LEU A 549 3.13 -10.63 36.36
N ARG A 550 3.34 -9.37 36.72
CA ARG A 550 3.17 -8.82 38.09
C ARG A 550 2.45 -7.47 38.05
N GLY A 551 1.87 -7.07 39.18
CA GLY A 551 1.27 -5.73 39.38
C GLY A 551 0.27 -5.34 38.29
N GLU A 552 0.38 -4.09 37.82
CA GLU A 552 -0.50 -3.49 36.81
C GLU A 552 -0.54 -4.28 35.49
N LYS A 553 0.56 -4.92 35.09
CA LYS A 553 0.59 -5.76 33.87
C LYS A 553 -0.30 -6.97 34.01
N LYS A 554 -0.27 -7.63 35.17
CA LYS A 554 -1.13 -8.79 35.44
C LYS A 554 -2.60 -8.38 35.43
N GLU A 555 -2.93 -7.24 36.05
CA GLU A 555 -4.28 -6.69 36.05
C GLU A 555 -4.75 -6.33 34.64
N LEU A 556 -3.93 -5.63 33.86
CA LEU A 556 -4.24 -5.29 32.46
C LEU A 556 -4.46 -6.54 31.61
N TYR A 557 -3.64 -7.58 31.78
CA TYR A 557 -3.78 -8.83 31.05
C TYR A 557 -5.12 -9.53 31.34
N GLU A 558 -5.53 -9.57 32.62
CA GLU A 558 -6.83 -10.14 32.99
C GLU A 558 -7.99 -9.28 32.45
N ASN A 559 -7.91 -7.95 32.52
CA ASN A 559 -8.91 -7.06 31.90
C ASN A 559 -9.04 -7.31 30.39
N LEU A 560 -7.91 -7.47 29.68
CA LEU A 560 -7.87 -7.78 28.26
C LEU A 560 -8.50 -9.15 27.96
N LYS A 561 -8.19 -10.17 28.76
CA LYS A 561 -8.80 -11.51 28.63
C LYS A 561 -10.30 -11.47 28.84
N THR A 562 -10.77 -10.80 29.89
CA THR A 562 -12.20 -10.64 30.20
C THR A 562 -12.94 -9.92 29.07
N ALA A 563 -12.33 -8.90 28.46
CA ALA A 563 -12.91 -8.21 27.32
C ALA A 563 -13.06 -9.12 26.08
N CYS A 564 -12.07 -9.97 25.79
CA CYS A 564 -12.08 -10.87 24.64
C CYS A 564 -12.88 -12.17 24.85
N ASN A 565 -13.05 -12.59 26.09
CA ASN A 565 -13.83 -13.75 26.46
C ASN A 565 -14.62 -13.46 27.74
N PRO A 566 -15.72 -12.67 27.65
CA PRO A 566 -16.60 -12.48 28.77
C PRO A 566 -17.27 -13.83 29.04
N SER A 567 -16.68 -14.63 29.92
CA SER A 567 -17.27 -15.90 30.34
C SER A 567 -18.71 -15.67 30.76
N SER A 568 -19.58 -16.53 30.26
CA SER A 568 -20.99 -16.72 30.61
C SER A 568 -21.25 -16.54 32.11
N GLY A 569 -21.48 -15.30 32.52
CA GLY A 569 -22.02 -14.94 33.82
C GLY A 569 -23.53 -15.15 33.78
N GLU A 570 -24.02 -16.02 34.65
CA GLU A 570 -25.44 -16.18 34.97
C GLU A 570 -26.09 -14.81 35.20
N GLY A 571 -27.17 -14.50 34.48
CA GLY A 571 -28.03 -13.37 34.83
C GLY A 571 -28.55 -12.53 33.67
N SER A 572 -29.63 -13.02 33.06
CA SER A 572 -30.59 -12.28 32.23
C SER A 572 -30.19 -11.94 30.78
N SER A 573 -30.66 -12.79 29.87
CA SER A 573 -31.22 -12.39 28.57
C SER A 573 -32.13 -13.50 28.05
N GLN A 574 -33.18 -13.82 28.82
CA GLN A 574 -34.40 -14.34 28.22
C GLN A 574 -35.17 -13.15 27.65
N SER A 575 -34.95 -12.85 26.37
CA SER A 575 -35.97 -12.42 25.40
C SER A 575 -35.25 -11.84 24.19
N LEU A 576 -35.33 -12.58 23.09
CA LEU A 576 -35.28 -12.16 21.68
C LEU A 576 -34.87 -13.38 20.84
N MET A 577 -35.65 -14.45 20.97
CA MET A 577 -35.75 -15.47 19.93
C MET A 577 -37.21 -15.56 19.50
N SER A 578 -37.55 -14.79 18.47
CA SER A 578 -38.67 -15.11 17.59
C SER A 578 -38.48 -14.44 16.24
N ALA A 579 -38.61 -15.23 15.18
CA ALA A 579 -38.63 -14.89 13.75
C ALA A 579 -37.28 -14.84 13.01
N ALA A 580 -36.73 -16.03 12.72
CA ALA A 580 -36.02 -16.25 11.46
C ALA A 580 -36.97 -17.01 10.51
N PRO A 581 -37.19 -16.57 9.26
CA PRO A 581 -37.83 -17.40 8.25
C PRO A 581 -36.78 -18.37 7.71
N SER A 582 -37.01 -19.67 7.95
CA SER A 582 -36.35 -20.77 7.27
C SER A 582 -36.61 -20.72 5.76
N ASN A 583 -35.60 -20.44 4.95
CA ASN A 583 -35.62 -20.73 3.51
C ASN A 583 -34.19 -20.85 2.93
N GLU A 584 -33.45 -21.86 3.37
CA GLU A 584 -32.21 -22.31 2.71
C GLU A 584 -32.29 -23.81 2.39
N LYS A 585 -33.25 -24.22 1.57
CA LYS A 585 -33.21 -25.51 0.84
C LYS A 585 -33.68 -25.45 -0.62
N GLY A 586 -34.15 -24.30 -1.11
CA GLY A 586 -34.67 -24.15 -2.48
C GLY A 586 -33.65 -23.87 -3.58
N SER A 587 -32.47 -23.33 -3.25
CA SER A 587 -31.57 -22.75 -4.26
C SER A 587 -30.62 -23.76 -4.93
N GLN A 588 -30.34 -24.89 -4.29
CA GLN A 588 -29.43 -25.92 -4.84
C GLN A 588 -30.13 -26.89 -5.81
N GLN A 589 -31.46 -27.07 -5.74
CA GLN A 589 -32.19 -27.91 -6.71
C GLN A 589 -32.49 -27.19 -8.04
N VAL A 590 -32.62 -25.86 -8.03
CA VAL A 590 -32.88 -25.07 -9.25
C VAL A 590 -31.62 -24.94 -10.12
N GLN A 591 -30.43 -24.83 -9.52
CA GLN A 591 -29.16 -24.82 -10.27
C GLN A 591 -28.78 -26.18 -10.86
N LYS A 592 -29.20 -27.30 -10.24
CA LYS A 592 -28.96 -28.64 -10.78
C LYS A 592 -29.85 -28.94 -11.99
N ARG A 593 -31.12 -28.52 -11.96
CA ARG A 593 -32.04 -28.67 -13.11
C ARG A 593 -31.65 -27.81 -14.32
N LYS A 594 -31.17 -26.58 -14.13
CA LYS A 594 -30.67 -25.74 -15.24
C LYS A 594 -29.43 -26.32 -15.93
N ARG A 595 -28.50 -26.93 -15.18
CA ARG A 595 -27.31 -27.59 -15.78
C ARG A 595 -27.65 -28.88 -16.54
N GLU A 596 -28.72 -29.57 -16.19
CA GLU A 596 -29.17 -30.79 -16.88
C GLU A 596 -29.97 -30.48 -18.17
N GLU A 597 -30.70 -29.37 -18.23
CA GLU A 597 -31.35 -28.89 -19.46
C GLU A 597 -30.35 -28.30 -20.47
N GLU A 598 -29.37 -27.50 -20.03
CA GLU A 598 -28.34 -26.93 -20.93
C GLU A 598 -27.42 -28.03 -21.54
N GLN A 599 -27.20 -29.14 -20.83
CA GLN A 599 -26.46 -30.28 -21.37
C GLN A 599 -27.26 -31.13 -22.36
N ARG A 600 -28.60 -31.15 -22.28
CA ARG A 600 -29.46 -31.83 -23.28
C ARG A 600 -29.54 -31.02 -24.58
N ASP A 601 -29.69 -29.70 -24.49
CA ASP A 601 -29.73 -28.83 -25.68
C ASP A 601 -28.40 -28.78 -26.45
N SER A 602 -27.26 -28.92 -25.76
CA SER A 602 -25.94 -28.98 -26.42
C SER A 602 -25.67 -30.30 -27.16
N LYS A 603 -26.35 -31.39 -26.79
CA LYS A 603 -26.22 -32.70 -27.46
C LYS A 603 -27.17 -32.86 -28.65
N GLN A 604 -28.26 -32.09 -28.69
CA GLN A 604 -29.24 -32.16 -29.79
C GLN A 604 -28.88 -31.27 -30.99
N LYS A 605 -27.89 -30.38 -30.85
CA LYS A 605 -27.36 -29.51 -31.92
C LYS A 605 -26.09 -30.02 -32.63
N LYS A 606 -25.70 -31.28 -32.41
CA LYS A 606 -24.51 -31.90 -33.05
C LYS A 606 -24.83 -33.04 -34.05
N THR A 607 -26.06 -33.11 -34.52
CA THR A 607 -26.50 -34.12 -35.50
C THR A 607 -27.19 -33.57 -36.74
N ASP A 608 -27.05 -32.29 -37.05
CA ASP A 608 -27.33 -31.77 -38.39
C ASP A 608 -26.24 -30.77 -38.80
N TYR A 609 -25.67 -31.05 -39.99
CA TYR A 609 -24.49 -30.49 -40.68
C TYR A 609 -23.15 -31.20 -40.45
#